data_AF-A0A517DWV1-F1
#
_entry.id   AF-A0A517DWV1-F1
#
_cell.length_a   1.000
_cell.length_b   1.000
_cell.length_c   1.000
_cell.angle_alpha   90.00
_cell.angle_beta   90.00
_cell.angle_gamma   90.00
#
_symmetry.space_group_name_H-M   'P 1'
#
loop_
_entity.id
_entity.type
_entity.pdbx_description
1 polymer ?
#
loop_
_entity_poly.entity_id
_entity_poly.type
_entity_poly.pdbx_seq_one_letter_code
_entity_poly.pdbx_strand_id
1 'polypeptide(L)' 'MGNSKVVDVMIQDGLWCAFNGYHMGITAKNVAAKYGISREEQDQLTFEPQTKAVQAIKNGAFKQEIPE' A
#
# COMPACT_ATOMS: atom_id res chain seq x y z
N MET A 1 -4.81 -39.46 0.25
CA MET A 1 -3.88 -38.56 -0.47
C MET A 1 -4.70 -37.40 -1.03
N GLY A 2 -4.34 -36.15 -0.75
CA GLY A 2 -5.11 -34.96 -1.14
C GLY A 2 -4.20 -33.74 -1.30
N ASN A 3 -4.66 -32.76 -2.07
CA ASN A 3 -3.90 -31.54 -2.36
C ASN A 3 -3.77 -30.67 -1.10
N SER A 4 -2.64 -29.98 -0.99
CA SER A 4 -2.39 -28.96 0.04
C SER A 4 -1.88 -27.69 -0.62
N LYS A 5 -2.08 -26.54 0.04
CA LYS A 5 -1.56 -25.24 -0.41
C LYS A 5 -0.38 -24.86 0.47
N VAL A 6 0.71 -24.43 -0.16
CA VAL A 6 1.75 -23.66 0.53
C VAL A 6 1.24 -22.23 0.60
N VAL A 7 1.19 -21.66 1.80
CA VAL A 7 0.63 -20.32 2.00
C VAL A 7 1.72 -19.28 2.21
N ASP A 8 1.55 -18.13 1.56
CA ASP A 8 2.38 -16.96 1.76
C ASP A 8 1.97 -16.26 3.07
N VAL A 9 2.88 -16.27 4.04
CA VAL A 9 2.66 -15.71 5.39
C VAL A 9 2.48 -14.20 5.38
N MET A 10 3.21 -13.47 4.52
CA MET A 10 3.08 -12.00 4.42
C MET A 10 1.69 -11.63 3.93
N ILE A 11 1.19 -12.36 2.93
CA ILE A 11 -0.16 -12.11 2.40
C ILE A 11 -1.21 -12.53 3.43
N GLN A 12 -1.14 -13.76 3.94
CA GLN A 12 -2.17 -14.30 4.82
C GLN A 12 -2.30 -13.50 6.12
N ASP A 13 -1.18 -13.16 6.76
CA ASP A 13 -1.20 -12.58 8.10
C ASP A 13 -1.18 -11.04 8.08
N GLY A 14 -0.68 -10.42 7.00
CA GLY A 14 -0.53 -8.96 6.90
C GLY A 14 -1.45 -8.25 5.91
N LEU A 15 -1.73 -8.88 4.75
CA LEU A 15 -2.35 -8.19 3.60
C LEU A 15 -3.71 -8.77 3.19
N TRP A 16 -4.21 -9.77 3.90
CA TRP A 16 -5.49 -10.43 3.62
C TRP A 16 -6.54 -10.05 4.66
N CYS A 17 -7.73 -9.70 4.20
CA CYS A 17 -8.84 -9.37 5.08
C CYS A 17 -9.40 -10.65 5.69
N ALA A 18 -9.23 -10.83 7.00
CA ALA A 18 -9.76 -12.01 7.71
C ALA A 18 -11.29 -12.13 7.64
N PHE A 19 -12.01 -11.01 7.52
CA PHE A 19 -13.48 -11.00 7.51
C PHE A 19 -14.07 -11.17 6.11
N ASN A 20 -13.50 -10.48 5.12
CA ASN A 20 -14.08 -10.41 3.77
C ASN A 20 -13.39 -11.35 2.76
N GLY A 21 -12.30 -12.01 3.15
CA GLY A 21 -11.65 -13.02 2.32
C GLY A 21 -11.04 -12.47 1.03
N TYR A 22 -10.47 -11.26 1.06
CA TYR A 22 -9.80 -10.65 -0.09
C TYR A 22 -8.52 -9.87 0.31
N HIS A 23 -7.69 -9.53 -0.68
CA HIS A 23 -6.48 -8.72 -0.49
C HIS A 23 -6.80 -7.25 -0.14
N MET A 24 -5.99 -6.57 0.69
CA MET A 24 -6.20 -5.18 1.11
C MET A 24 -6.38 -4.19 -0.06
N GLY A 25 -5.76 -4.46 -1.21
CA GLY A 25 -5.96 -3.68 -2.44
C GLY A 25 -7.43 -3.62 -2.91
N ILE A 26 -8.25 -4.62 -2.58
CA ILE A 26 -9.69 -4.62 -2.84
C ILE A 26 -10.41 -3.65 -1.89
N THR A 27 -10.00 -3.56 -0.62
CA THR A 27 -10.51 -2.51 0.27
C THR A 27 -10.28 -1.13 -0.31
N ALA A 28 -9.08 -0.86 -0.83
CA ALA A 28 -8.77 0.43 -1.47
C ALA A 28 -9.67 0.69 -2.68
N LYS A 29 -9.92 -0.32 -3.53
CA LYS A 29 -10.86 -0.20 -4.66
C LYS A 29 -12.30 0.06 -4.19
N ASN A 30 -12.73 -0.57 -3.11
CA ASN A 30 -14.07 -0.35 -2.54
C ASN A 30 -14.23 1.09 -2.04
N VAL A 31 -13.18 1.65 -1.41
CA VAL A 31 -13.15 3.06 -1.00
C VAL A 31 -13.19 3.98 -2.23
N ALA A 32 -12.33 3.74 -3.21
CA ALA A 32 -12.29 4.53 -4.44
C ALA A 32 -13.65 4.54 -5.15
N ALA A 33 -14.27 3.37 -5.31
CA ALA A 33 -15.60 3.26 -5.91
C ALA A 33 -16.69 3.97 -5.08
N LYS A 34 -16.68 3.82 -3.76
CA LYS A 34 -17.67 4.44 -2.86
C LYS A 34 -17.63 5.97 -2.91
N TYR A 35 -16.45 6.55 -3.06
CA TYR A 35 -16.25 8.01 -3.06
C TYR A 35 -16.03 8.59 -4.46
N GLY A 36 -16.13 7.77 -5.51
CA GLY A 36 -15.96 8.22 -6.90
C GLY A 36 -14.53 8.70 -7.22
N ILE A 37 -13.52 8.18 -6.53
CA ILE A 37 -12.12 8.57 -6.75
C ILE A 37 -11.63 7.91 -8.04
N SER A 38 -11.37 8.73 -9.05
CA SER A 38 -10.85 8.30 -10.35
C SER A 38 -9.41 7.78 -10.26
N ARG A 39 -8.96 7.15 -11.34
CA ARG A 39 -7.57 6.70 -11.45
C ARG A 39 -6.62 7.89 -11.53
N GLU A 40 -7.02 8.91 -12.27
CA GLU A 40 -6.25 10.12 -12.52
C GLU A 40 -6.03 10.90 -11.22
N GLU A 41 -7.05 10.99 -10.35
CA GLU A 41 -6.92 11.58 -9.02
C GLU A 41 -5.97 10.79 -8.11
N GLN A 42 -6.02 9.46 -8.15
CA GLN A 42 -5.08 8.61 -7.40
C GLN A 42 -3.64 8.85 -7.86
N ASP A 43 -3.40 8.87 -9.18
CA ASP A 43 -2.06 9.08 -9.74
C ASP A 43 -1.55 10.49 -9.38
N GLN A 44 -2.38 11.52 -9.53
CA GLN A 44 -2.03 12.89 -9.18
C GLN A 44 -1.67 13.03 -7.69
N LEU A 45 -2.42 12.35 -6.81
CA LEU A 45 -2.15 12.34 -5.38
C LEU A 45 -0.80 11.69 -5.04
N THR A 46 -0.32 10.74 -5.84
CA THR A 46 0.99 10.11 -5.62
C THR A 46 2.18 10.91 -6.17
N PHE A 47 1.97 11.77 -7.18
CA PHE A 47 3.04 12.50 -7.86
C PHE A 47 3.80 13.48 -6.93
N GLU A 48 3.06 14.33 -6.21
CA GLU A 48 3.64 15.36 -5.36
C GLU A 48 4.42 14.77 -4.15
N PRO A 49 3.87 13.79 -3.39
CA PRO A 49 4.61 13.13 -2.32
C PRO A 49 5.90 12.44 -2.80
N GLN A 50 5.89 11.82 -3.98
CA GLN A 50 7.10 11.19 -4.54
C GLN A 50 8.21 12.22 -4.77
N THR A 51 7.87 13.39 -5.32
CA THR A 51 8.84 14.47 -5.53
C THR A 51 9.34 15.02 -4.19
N LYS A 52 8.45 15.23 -3.21
CA LYS A 52 8.80 15.67 -1.86
C LYS A 52 9.73 14.68 -1.16
N ALA A 53 9.45 13.38 -1.24
CA ALA A 53 10.27 12.33 -0.63
C ALA A 53 11.71 12.36 -1.19
N VAL A 54 11.86 12.45 -2.51
CA VAL A 54 13.19 12.56 -3.16
C VAL A 54 13.95 13.80 -2.68
N GLN A 55 13.28 14.95 -2.56
CA GLN A 55 13.90 16.18 -2.05
C GLN A 55 14.29 16.07 -0.57
N ALA A 56 13.41 15.49 0.26
CA ALA A 56 13.66 15.30 1.69
C ALA A 56 14.88 14.39 1.94
N ILE A 57 15.01 13.29 1.18
CA ILE A 57 16.18 12.41 1.23
C ILE A 57 17.45 13.19 0.83
N LYS A 58 17.42 13.92 -0.29
CA LYS A 58 18.59 14.70 -0.77
C LYS A 58 19.04 15.76 0.23
N ASN A 59 18.09 16.40 0.90
CA ASN A 59 18.38 17.46 1.88
C ASN A 59 18.70 16.89 3.27
N GLY A 60 18.70 15.56 3.44
CA GLY A 60 19.04 14.90 4.70
C GLY A 60 17.98 15.05 5.79
N ALA A 61 16.71 15.28 5.42
CA ALA A 61 15.62 15.48 6.39
C ALA A 61 15.45 14.29 7.34
N PHE A 62 15.70 13.07 6.87
CA PHE A 62 15.55 11.84 7.65
C PHE A 62 16.81 11.43 8.45
N LYS A 63 17.91 12.23 8.40
CA LYS A 63 19.18 11.87 9.06
C LYS A 63 19.07 11.75 10.57
N GLN A 64 18.09 12.42 11.19
CA GLN A 64 17.87 12.36 12.64
C GLN A 64 16.96 11.21 13.06
N GLU A 65 16.16 10.67 12.14
CA GLU A 65 15.18 9.61 12.42
C GLU A 65 15.71 8.21 12.08
N ILE A 66 16.70 8.13 11.19
CA ILE A 66 17.33 6.87 10.77
C ILE A 66 18.68 6.74 11.50
N PRO A 67 18.78 5.88 12.52
CA PRO A 67 20.06 5.57 13.16
C PRO A 67 20.97 4.82 12.17
N GLU A 68 22.28 4.93 12.40
CA GLU A 68 23.30 4.18 11.62
C GLU A 68 23.13 2.66 11.73
#